data_AF-A0A967N1D0-F1
#
_entry.id   AF-A0A967N1D0-F1
#
_cell.length_a   1.000
_cell.length_b   1.000
_cell.length_c   1.000
_cell.angle_alpha   90.00
_cell.angle_beta   90.00
_cell.angle_gamma   90.00
#
_symmetry.space_group_name_H-M   'P 1'
#
loop_
_entity.id
_entity.type
_entity.pdbx_description
1 polymer ?
#
loop_
_entity_poly.entity_id
_entity_poly.type
_entity_poly.pdbx_seq_one_letter_code
_entity_poly.pdbx_strand_id
1 'polypeptide(L)'
;DNAHITDGEIFFMDKRLNGLPPHKITNMGIVLVPERNKIFETLSAEENLGVSVSQSKDRKKRELEIYEYFPTLKGHRQHLAGFLSGGERQMLAIGQALLCEPKLLLLDEVSMG
;
A
#
# COMPACT_ATOMS: atom_id res chain seq x y z
N ASP A 1 5.40 10.35 14.36
CA ASP A 1 5.84 9.68 15.60
C ASP A 1 7.26 9.13 15.45
N ASN A 2 8.14 9.41 16.42
CA ASN A 2 9.53 8.93 16.45
C ASN A 2 9.66 7.80 17.49
N ALA A 3 8.90 6.73 17.31
CA ALA A 3 9.03 5.54 18.13
C ALA A 3 10.39 4.87 17.86
N HIS A 4 11.09 4.50 18.92
CA HIS A 4 12.36 3.76 18.84
C HIS A 4 12.23 2.45 19.63
N ILE A 5 12.83 1.38 19.10
CA ILE A 5 12.88 0.08 19.76
C ILE A 5 13.83 0.22 20.95
N THR A 6 13.31 0.04 22.18
CA THR A 6 14.08 0.20 23.43
C THR A 6 14.78 -1.09 23.88
N ASP A 7 14.22 -2.25 23.55
CA ASP A 7 14.80 -3.57 23.84
C ASP A 7 14.28 -4.61 22.83
N GLY A 8 14.96 -5.75 22.74
CA GLY A 8 14.63 -6.86 21.84
C GLY A 8 15.07 -6.64 20.39
N GLU A 9 14.81 -7.67 19.57
CA GLU A 9 15.23 -7.71 18.18
C GLU A 9 14.07 -8.11 17.27
N ILE A 10 13.98 -7.43 16.11
CA ILE A 10 12.99 -7.74 15.07
C ILE A 10 13.74 -8.29 13.87
N PHE A 11 13.35 -9.47 13.41
CA PHE A 11 13.93 -10.13 12.24
C PHE A 11 12.89 -10.31 11.15
N PHE A 12 13.30 -10.13 9.89
CA PHE A 12 12.53 -10.49 8.72
C PHE A 12 13.43 -11.17 7.70
N MET A 13 13.09 -12.41 7.31
CA MET A 13 13.91 -13.24 6.43
C MET A 13 15.38 -13.28 6.88
N ASP A 14 15.59 -13.63 8.15
CA ASP A 14 16.91 -13.73 8.82
C ASP A 14 17.72 -12.42 8.89
N LYS A 15 17.10 -11.28 8.56
CA LYS A 15 17.74 -9.96 8.64
C LYS A 15 17.17 -9.15 9.79
N ARG A 16 18.05 -8.67 10.67
CA ARG A 16 17.70 -7.76 11.76
C ARG A 16 17.24 -6.41 11.22
N LEU A 17 16.10 -5.91 11.69
CA LEU A 17 15.47 -4.66 11.24
C LEU A 17 15.76 -3.46 12.15
N ASN A 18 16.21 -3.69 13.38
CA ASN A 18 16.45 -2.63 14.36
C ASN A 18 17.33 -1.51 13.79
N GLY A 19 16.92 -0.26 13.96
CA GLY A 19 17.68 0.92 13.55
C GLY A 19 17.78 1.15 12.04
N LEU A 20 17.19 0.30 11.20
CA LEU A 20 17.13 0.54 9.77
C LEU A 20 16.18 1.70 9.45
N PRO A 21 16.54 2.60 8.52
CA PRO A 21 15.63 3.65 8.09
C PRO A 21 14.47 3.06 7.27
N PRO A 22 13.26 3.67 7.29
CA PRO A 22 12.07 3.11 6.66
C PRO A 22 12.25 2.69 5.20
N HIS A 23 12.94 3.48 4.38
CA HIS A 23 13.18 3.15 2.98
C HIS A 23 13.98 1.85 2.78
N LYS A 24 14.86 1.46 3.73
CA LYS A 24 15.57 0.17 3.69
C LYS A 24 14.63 -0.97 4.02
N ILE A 25 13.73 -0.78 4.99
CA ILE A 25 12.71 -1.76 5.39
C ILE A 25 11.74 -2.00 4.21
N THR A 26 11.27 -0.94 3.54
CA THR A 26 10.39 -1.05 2.37
C THR A 26 11.06 -1.79 1.22
N ASN A 27 12.34 -1.52 0.94
CA ASN A 27 13.11 -2.23 -0.09
C ASN A 27 13.32 -3.73 0.20
N MET A 28 13.10 -4.18 1.44
CA MET A 28 13.12 -5.61 1.79
C MET A 28 11.80 -6.31 1.42
N GLY A 29 10.79 -5.57 0.95
CA GLY A 29 9.47 -6.08 0.57
C GLY A 29 8.44 -6.00 1.68
N ILE A 30 8.68 -5.20 2.73
CA ILE A 30 7.71 -4.93 3.80
C ILE A 30 6.94 -3.67 3.42
N VAL A 31 5.63 -3.79 3.21
CA VAL A 31 4.77 -2.66 2.83
C VAL A 31 3.69 -2.48 3.89
N LEU A 32 3.48 -1.23 4.30
CA LEU A 32 2.49 -0.84 5.28
C LEU A 32 1.35 -0.07 4.60
N VAL A 33 0.11 -0.48 4.86
CA VAL A 33 -1.08 0.33 4.63
C VAL A 33 -1.47 0.94 5.97
N PRO A 34 -1.28 2.26 6.18
CA PRO A 34 -1.60 2.91 7.44
C PRO A 34 -3.11 3.11 7.60
N GLU A 35 -3.57 3.37 8.83
CA GLU A 35 -4.98 3.65 9.14
C GLU A 35 -5.50 4.87 8.33
N ARG A 36 -4.74 5.97 8.37
CA ARG A 36 -5.08 7.31 7.83
C ARG A 36 -4.13 7.76 6.73
N ASN A 37 -4.56 8.73 5.92
CA ASN A 37 -3.75 9.36 4.86
C ASN A 37 -3.13 8.37 3.86
N LYS A 38 -3.85 7.26 3.60
CA LYS A 38 -3.37 6.14 2.78
C LYS A 38 -3.51 6.32 1.27
N ILE A 39 -4.09 7.44 0.83
CA ILE A 39 -4.31 7.78 -0.58
C ILE A 39 -4.12 9.28 -0.82
N PHE A 40 -3.93 9.67 -2.08
CA PHE A 40 -3.97 11.06 -2.53
C PHE A 40 -5.40 11.41 -2.99
N GLU A 41 -6.12 12.15 -2.17
CA GLU A 41 -7.54 12.48 -2.42
C GLU A 41 -7.76 13.35 -3.68
N THR A 42 -6.76 14.15 -4.05
CA THR A 42 -6.77 15.02 -5.23
C THR A 42 -6.37 14.31 -6.52
N LEU A 43 -6.02 13.03 -6.44
CA LEU A 43 -5.72 12.20 -7.61
C LEU A 43 -6.87 11.22 -7.84
N SER A 44 -7.07 10.82 -9.08
CA SER A 44 -8.00 9.74 -9.43
C SER A 44 -7.55 8.40 -8.85
N ALA A 45 -8.46 7.41 -8.82
CA ALA A 45 -8.09 6.05 -8.43
C ALA A 45 -6.97 5.48 -9.31
N GLU A 46 -7.00 5.76 -10.62
CA GLU A 46 -5.93 5.39 -11.55
C GLU A 46 -4.59 6.06 -11.21
N GLU A 47 -4.60 7.38 -11.01
CA GLU A 47 -3.39 8.12 -10.70
C GLU A 47 -2.78 7.70 -9.36
N ASN A 48 -3.62 7.38 -8.36
CA ASN A 48 -3.17 6.79 -7.11
C ASN A 48 -2.40 5.47 -7.35
N LEU A 49 -2.97 4.53 -8.11
CA LEU A 49 -2.25 3.30 -8.49
C LEU A 49 -0.96 3.63 -9.25
N GLY A 50 -1.00 4.65 -10.12
CA GLY A 50 0.12 5.20 -10.87
C GLY A 50 1.32 5.63 -10.00
N VAL A 51 1.06 6.18 -8.82
CA VAL A 51 2.12 6.64 -7.89
C VAL A 51 2.88 5.47 -7.23
N SER A 52 2.26 4.30 -7.10
CA SER A 52 2.92 3.14 -6.48
C SER A 52 4.16 2.72 -7.27
N VAL A 53 5.25 2.42 -6.56
CA VAL A 53 6.48 1.91 -7.17
C VAL A 53 6.33 0.41 -7.39
N SER A 54 6.17 -0.03 -8.62
CA SER A 54 6.19 -1.45 -8.98
C SER A 54 7.58 -1.85 -9.47
N GLN A 55 8.09 -2.98 -8.97
CA GLN A 55 9.31 -3.61 -9.49
C GLN A 55 9.03 -4.51 -10.72
N SER A 56 7.74 -4.66 -11.09
CA SER A 56 7.32 -5.50 -12.20
C SER A 56 7.69 -4.91 -13.55
N LYS A 57 8.15 -5.77 -14.47
CA LYS A 57 8.35 -5.38 -15.87
C LYS A 57 7.04 -5.13 -16.61
N ASP A 58 5.93 -5.72 -16.14
CA ASP A 58 4.61 -5.59 -16.74
C ASP A 58 3.62 -4.89 -15.78
N ARG A 59 3.92 -3.61 -15.52
CA ARG A 59 3.12 -2.75 -14.65
C ARG A 59 1.64 -2.70 -15.06
N LYS A 60 1.36 -2.59 -16.36
CA LYS A 60 -0.02 -2.49 -16.86
C LYS A 60 -0.83 -3.73 -16.53
N LYS A 61 -0.24 -4.92 -16.69
CA LYS A 61 -0.91 -6.16 -16.29
C LYS A 61 -1.19 -6.20 -14.79
N ARG A 62 -0.24 -5.78 -13.95
CA ARG A 62 -0.42 -5.73 -12.50
C ARG A 62 -1.51 -4.75 -12.08
N GLU A 63 -1.60 -3.58 -12.72
CA GLU A 63 -2.70 -2.63 -12.49
C GLU A 63 -4.06 -3.22 -12.90
N LEU A 64 -4.12 -3.98 -14.00
CA LEU A 64 -5.34 -4.71 -14.37
C LEU A 64 -5.72 -5.76 -13.33
N GLU A 65 -4.75 -6.51 -12.79
CA GLU A 65 -4.99 -7.47 -11.69
C GLU A 65 -5.59 -6.79 -10.46
N ILE A 66 -5.20 -5.53 -10.14
CA ILE A 66 -5.83 -4.78 -9.04
C ILE A 66 -7.32 -4.56 -9.28
N TYR A 67 -7.72 -4.25 -10.50
CA TYR A 67 -9.15 -4.09 -10.84
C TYR A 67 -9.92 -5.42 -10.82
N GLU A 68 -9.25 -6.55 -11.01
CA GLU A 68 -9.86 -7.86 -10.83
C GLU A 68 -10.05 -8.20 -9.35
N TYR A 69 -9.10 -7.84 -8.48
CA TYR A 69 -9.25 -7.99 -7.02
C TYR A 69 -10.29 -7.03 -6.43
N PHE A 70 -10.37 -5.81 -6.93
CA PHE A 70 -11.27 -4.76 -6.45
C PHE A 70 -12.12 -4.19 -7.59
N PRO A 71 -13.15 -4.92 -8.06
CA PRO A 71 -13.95 -4.51 -9.22
C PRO A 71 -14.61 -3.14 -9.07
N THR A 72 -14.96 -2.73 -7.85
CA THR A 72 -15.54 -1.40 -7.56
C THR A 72 -14.61 -0.26 -8.00
N LEU A 73 -13.28 -0.43 -7.89
CA LEU A 73 -12.32 0.59 -8.34
C LEU A 73 -12.32 0.77 -9.86
N LYS A 74 -12.70 -0.26 -10.62
CA LYS A 74 -12.79 -0.18 -12.09
C LYS A 74 -13.84 0.84 -12.53
N GLY A 75 -14.99 0.86 -11.84
CA GLY A 75 -16.07 1.82 -12.07
C GLY A 75 -15.72 3.25 -11.66
N HIS A 76 -14.74 3.41 -10.77
CA HIS A 76 -14.30 4.71 -10.24
C HIS A 76 -12.89 5.12 -10.68
N ARG A 77 -12.35 4.45 -11.72
CA ARG A 77 -10.97 4.64 -12.19
C ARG A 77 -10.61 6.11 -12.42
N GLN A 78 -11.52 6.86 -13.04
CA GLN A 78 -11.34 8.28 -13.40
C GLN A 78 -11.87 9.26 -12.35
N HIS A 79 -12.46 8.78 -11.25
CA HIS A 79 -12.98 9.64 -10.20
C HIS A 79 -11.88 10.01 -9.20
N LEU A 80 -11.91 11.26 -8.71
CA LEU A 80 -11.04 11.69 -7.62
C LEU A 80 -11.24 10.81 -6.39
N ALA A 81 -10.14 10.35 -5.82
CA ALA A 81 -10.17 9.37 -4.75
C ALA A 81 -10.74 9.93 -3.44
N GLY A 82 -10.79 11.26 -3.28
CA GLY A 82 -11.47 11.93 -2.19
C GLY A 82 -12.98 11.65 -2.12
N PHE A 83 -13.63 11.34 -3.25
CA PHE A 83 -15.07 11.02 -3.31
C PHE A 83 -15.39 9.54 -3.07
N LEU A 84 -14.38 8.69 -2.95
CA LEU A 84 -14.57 7.28 -2.64
C LEU A 84 -15.06 7.11 -1.20
N SER A 85 -15.92 6.13 -0.98
CA SER A 85 -16.30 5.68 0.36
C SER A 85 -15.08 5.17 1.15
N GLY A 86 -15.20 5.08 2.47
CA GLY A 86 -14.10 4.60 3.32
C GLY A 86 -13.58 3.21 2.90
N GLY A 87 -14.49 2.29 2.56
CA GLY A 87 -14.14 0.96 2.07
C GLY A 87 -13.43 0.98 0.72
N GLU A 88 -13.90 1.81 -0.23
CA GLU A 88 -13.24 1.96 -1.53
C GLU A 88 -11.85 2.59 -1.40
N ARG A 89 -11.67 3.58 -0.51
CA ARG A 89 -10.36 4.14 -0.20
C ARG A 89 -9.42 3.10 0.40
N GLN A 90 -9.94 2.18 1.22
CA GLN A 90 -9.16 1.06 1.76
C GLN A 90 -8.77 0.06 0.67
N MET A 91 -9.69 -0.30 -0.23
CA MET A 91 -9.38 -1.14 -1.39
C MET A 91 -8.31 -0.50 -2.27
N LEU A 92 -8.40 0.81 -2.53
CA LEU A 92 -7.42 1.55 -3.32
C LEU A 92 -6.02 1.51 -2.68
N ALA A 93 -5.94 1.76 -1.37
CA ALA A 93 -4.67 1.70 -0.63
C ALA A 93 -4.05 0.30 -0.60
N ILE A 94 -4.88 -0.74 -0.45
CA ILE A 94 -4.41 -2.14 -0.55
C ILE A 94 -3.93 -2.43 -1.98
N GLY A 95 -4.66 -1.99 -3.00
CA GLY A 95 -4.25 -2.10 -4.40
C GLY A 95 -2.88 -1.46 -4.66
N GLN A 96 -2.68 -0.23 -4.15
CA GLN A 96 -1.40 0.46 -4.21
C GLN A 96 -0.27 -0.35 -3.55
N ALA A 97 -0.53 -0.96 -2.40
CA ALA A 97 0.45 -1.77 -1.69
C ALA A 97 0.77 -3.09 -2.42
N LEU A 98 -0.21 -3.74 -3.04
CA LEU A 98 -0.02 -4.97 -3.82
C LEU A 98 0.80 -4.75 -5.10
N LEU A 99 0.70 -3.56 -5.71
CA LEU A 99 1.53 -3.17 -6.86
C LEU A 99 3.03 -3.13 -6.53
N CYS A 100 3.39 -2.92 -5.26
CA CYS A 100 4.76 -2.95 -4.77
C CYS A 100 5.34 -4.37 -4.63
N GLU A 101 4.57 -5.42 -4.97
CA GLU A 101 4.96 -6.83 -4.85
C GLU A 101 5.49 -7.18 -3.43
N PRO A 102 4.69 -6.92 -2.37
CA PRO A 102 5.13 -7.09 -1.00
C PRO A 102 5.41 -8.56 -0.68
N LYS A 103 6.48 -8.80 0.07
CA LYS A 103 6.75 -10.09 0.75
C LYS A 103 6.01 -10.18 2.09
N LEU A 104 5.80 -9.03 2.72
CA LEU A 104 4.99 -8.88 3.93
C LEU A 104 4.14 -7.61 3.76
N LEU A 105 2.82 -7.80 3.79
CA LEU A 105 1.86 -6.70 3.80
C LEU A 105 1.34 -6.53 5.23
N LEU A 106 1.59 -5.35 5.80
CA LEU A 106 1.06 -4.95 7.09
C LEU A 106 -0.13 -4.03 6.85
N LEU A 107 -1.24 -4.32 7.51
CA LEU A 107 -2.44 -3.49 7.47
C LEU A 107 -2.70 -2.99 8.88
N ASP A 108 -2.62 -1.67 9.05
CA ASP A 108 -2.94 -1.04 10.32
C ASP A 108 -4.44 -0.76 10.38
N GLU A 109 -5.09 -1.31 11.41
CA GLU A 109 -6.54 -1.35 11.63
C GLU A 109 -7.38 -1.62 10.37
N VAL A 110 -7.62 -2.90 10.08
CA VAL A 110 -8.46 -3.33 8.95
C VAL A 110 -9.95 -3.15 9.22
N SER A 111 -10.36 -2.66 10.40
CA SER A 111 -11.80 -2.51 10.67
C SER A 111 -12.41 -1.49 9.71
N MET A 112 -13.24 -2.01 8.81
CA MET A 112 -14.38 -1.24 8.31
C MET A 112 -15.17 -0.79 9.53
N GLY A 113 -15.65 0.45 9.52
CA GLY A 113 -16.34 1.07 10.66
C GLY A 113 -17.37 0.20 11.35
#